data_AF-A0A143YXE0-F1
#
_entry.id   AF-A0A143YXE0-F1
#
_cell.length_a   1.000
_cell.length_b   1.000
_cell.length_c   1.000
_cell.angle_alpha   90.00
_cell.angle_beta   90.00
_cell.angle_gamma   90.00
#
_symmetry.space_group_name_H-M   'P 1'
#
loop_
_entity.id
_entity.type
_entity.pdbx_description
1 polymer ?
#
loop_
_entity_poly.entity_id
_entity_poly.type
_entity_poly.pdbx_seq_one_letter_code
_entity_poly.pdbx_strand_id
1 'polypeptide(L)'
;MEQTQQASLKAKVQKFGSTLSSMVMPNIGALIAWGVLTALFIPDGYLPNESFATMVGPMITYLIPLLIGYTGGKVIAGDRGAVVGAIATMGVIVGTDIPMMLGAMIMGPLSGFVIKKFDDIFQSKIKTGFEMLVNNFSAGLIGFALALLGFVAIGPVVDGLTQAMAAGVETILNAHLIPLANIFIEPAKILFLNNAINHGILTPLGTEQVGETGRSILFLLESNPGPGLGVLLAFTLFGKGSAKSTAPGAMIIHFFGGIHEIYFPYVMMKPLLFLAVISGGVSGSFVFQLLGAGLRAPASPGSIIAILAMTPMGGNLPVILGVAAGAAASFAVATVILKADATEAVDNFEESVKATQAAKLSAKGLAGQTSMAGIQHIIFACDAGMGSSAMGASILRKKINTAGLPQDVTNRAINNLTDAANTLIVTQEELQERAQQKAPSATFVAIENFLNSPKYDEIVATLSGISHEEIVVEPAAPTLGFDLANISEIVLVHDDRKGSATMGQKVVARILEREALAIPLKKMHINDLKASPQTLVISKNSLTQAAQKKVPKAVHLSVDSLITTPKYESIVANLKEIA
;
A
#
# COMPACT_ATOMS: atom_id res chain seq x y z
N MET A 1 17.05 2.93 -30.05
CA MET A 1 15.75 3.60 -30.28
C MET A 1 14.57 2.75 -29.77
N GLU A 2 14.55 1.43 -29.95
CA GLU A 2 13.47 0.55 -29.43
C GLU A 2 13.32 0.53 -27.89
N GLN A 3 14.42 0.49 -27.12
CA GLN A 3 14.34 0.51 -25.65
C GLN A 3 13.76 1.81 -25.08
N THR A 4 14.02 2.96 -25.74
CA THR A 4 13.51 4.27 -25.34
C THR A 4 12.00 4.40 -25.65
N GLN A 5 11.53 3.80 -26.75
CA GLN A 5 10.11 3.75 -27.10
C GLN A 5 9.30 2.84 -26.17
N GLN A 6 9.81 1.66 -25.81
CA GLN A 6 9.16 0.74 -24.86
C GLN A 6 9.02 1.36 -23.46
N ALA A 7 10.06 2.05 -22.98
CA ALA A 7 9.99 2.81 -21.73
C ALA A 7 8.90 3.89 -21.76
N SER A 8 8.72 4.58 -22.90
CA SER A 8 7.69 5.61 -23.06
C SER A 8 6.26 5.04 -23.07
N LEU A 9 6.07 3.85 -23.66
CA LEU A 9 4.76 3.20 -23.73
C LEU A 9 4.36 2.67 -22.35
N LYS A 10 5.28 2.02 -21.64
CA LYS A 10 5.08 1.57 -20.25
C LYS A 10 4.72 2.76 -19.33
N ALA A 11 5.44 3.87 -19.43
CA ALA A 11 5.16 5.07 -18.65
C ALA A 11 3.78 5.68 -18.97
N LYS A 12 3.36 5.68 -20.24
CA LYS A 12 2.02 6.16 -20.64
C LYS A 12 0.90 5.25 -20.10
N VAL A 13 1.08 3.93 -20.20
CA VAL A 13 0.11 2.94 -19.67
C VAL A 13 0.01 3.04 -18.15
N GLN A 14 1.15 3.17 -17.45
CA GLN A 14 1.17 3.39 -16.00
C GLN A 14 0.52 4.71 -15.62
N LYS A 15 0.79 5.80 -16.33
CA LYS A 15 0.17 7.10 -16.08
C LYS A 15 -1.35 7.05 -16.31
N PHE A 16 -1.79 6.42 -17.39
CA PHE A 16 -3.21 6.21 -17.67
C PHE A 16 -3.89 5.38 -16.56
N GLY A 17 -3.30 4.23 -16.21
CA GLY A 17 -3.79 3.37 -15.14
C GLY A 17 -3.87 4.07 -13.79
N SER A 18 -2.80 4.78 -13.40
CA SER A 18 -2.77 5.55 -12.14
C SER A 18 -3.83 6.65 -12.10
N THR A 19 -4.11 7.29 -13.24
CA THR A 19 -5.15 8.32 -13.36
C THR A 19 -6.52 7.70 -13.12
N LEU A 20 -6.84 6.57 -13.76
CA LEU A 20 -8.10 5.85 -13.54
C LEU A 20 -8.25 5.37 -12.10
N SER A 21 -7.22 4.75 -11.54
CA SER A 21 -7.24 4.26 -10.16
C SER A 21 -7.42 5.40 -9.16
N SER A 22 -6.84 6.58 -9.39
CA SER A 22 -6.99 7.74 -8.50
C SER A 22 -8.43 8.24 -8.36
N MET A 23 -9.31 7.90 -9.30
CA MET A 23 -10.74 8.27 -9.25
C MET A 23 -11.58 7.26 -8.48
N VAL A 24 -11.16 5.99 -8.46
CA VAL A 24 -11.93 4.88 -7.88
C VAL A 24 -11.44 4.54 -6.47
N MET A 25 -10.12 4.57 -6.22
CA MET A 25 -9.53 4.16 -4.93
C MET A 25 -10.08 4.95 -3.73
N PRO A 26 -10.20 6.30 -3.77
CA PRO A 26 -10.78 7.05 -2.65
C PRO A 26 -12.25 6.71 -2.37
N ASN A 27 -12.92 6.08 -3.32
CA ASN A 27 -14.33 5.74 -3.30
C ASN A 27 -14.60 4.24 -3.03
N ILE A 28 -13.56 3.43 -2.79
CA ILE A 28 -13.69 1.99 -2.51
C ILE A 28 -14.61 1.72 -1.30
N GLY A 29 -14.57 2.59 -0.28
CA GLY A 29 -15.48 2.47 0.88
C GLY A 29 -16.96 2.49 0.49
N ALA A 30 -17.35 3.30 -0.51
CA ALA A 30 -18.73 3.35 -1.00
C ALA A 30 -19.09 2.07 -1.78
N LEU A 31 -18.16 1.54 -2.59
CA LEU A 31 -18.33 0.25 -3.29
C LEU A 31 -18.48 -0.92 -2.31
N ILE A 32 -17.69 -0.94 -1.23
CA ILE A 32 -17.81 -1.96 -0.18
C ILE A 32 -19.15 -1.82 0.55
N ALA A 33 -19.54 -0.61 0.94
CA ALA A 33 -20.82 -0.38 1.62
C ALA A 33 -22.01 -0.85 0.76
N TRP A 34 -22.01 -0.50 -0.52
CA TRP A 34 -22.98 -1.00 -1.50
C TRP A 34 -22.94 -2.53 -1.64
N GLY A 35 -21.74 -3.11 -1.70
CA GLY A 35 -21.54 -4.56 -1.79
C GLY A 35 -22.08 -5.32 -0.58
N VAL A 36 -21.83 -4.81 0.63
CA VAL A 36 -22.37 -5.38 1.87
C VAL A 36 -23.89 -5.26 1.91
N LEU A 37 -24.44 -4.11 1.53
CA LEU A 37 -25.88 -3.92 1.44
C LEU A 37 -26.51 -4.93 0.47
N THR A 38 -25.90 -5.10 -0.70
CA THR A 38 -26.31 -6.08 -1.71
C THR A 38 -26.15 -7.51 -1.22
N ALA A 39 -25.08 -7.82 -0.47
CA ALA A 39 -24.85 -9.15 0.07
C ALA A 39 -25.88 -9.52 1.14
N LEU A 40 -26.32 -8.57 1.96
CA LEU A 40 -27.23 -8.81 3.07
C LEU A 40 -28.69 -8.77 2.64
N PHE A 41 -29.15 -7.69 2.01
CA PHE A 41 -30.59 -7.34 2.06
C PHE A 41 -31.39 -7.62 0.79
N ILE A 42 -30.77 -7.91 -0.35
CA ILE A 42 -31.52 -8.30 -1.57
C ILE A 42 -32.25 -9.63 -1.35
N PRO A 43 -33.20 -10.04 -2.23
CA PRO A 43 -33.92 -11.31 -2.09
C PRO A 43 -33.01 -12.53 -1.93
N ASP A 44 -31.90 -12.58 -2.66
CA ASP A 44 -30.88 -13.65 -2.56
C ASP A 44 -29.82 -13.38 -1.48
N GLY A 45 -30.01 -12.34 -0.67
CA GLY A 45 -29.11 -11.90 0.37
C GLY A 45 -29.04 -12.85 1.57
N TYR A 46 -28.04 -12.68 2.42
CA TYR A 46 -27.92 -13.45 3.66
C TYR A 46 -29.01 -13.10 4.69
N LEU A 47 -29.55 -11.88 4.65
CA LEU A 47 -30.59 -11.35 5.53
C LEU A 47 -31.59 -10.51 4.72
N PRO A 48 -32.40 -11.12 3.84
CA PRO A 48 -33.25 -10.38 2.91
C PRO A 48 -34.19 -9.40 3.61
N ASN A 49 -34.24 -8.16 3.13
CA ASN A 49 -35.12 -7.11 3.63
C ASN A 49 -35.46 -6.14 2.50
N GLU A 50 -36.72 -6.17 2.03
CA GLU A 50 -37.17 -5.35 0.90
C GLU A 50 -36.95 -3.85 1.13
N SER A 51 -37.20 -3.36 2.35
CA SER A 51 -37.04 -1.93 2.67
C SER A 51 -35.57 -1.49 2.57
N PHE A 52 -34.64 -2.27 3.12
CA PHE A 52 -33.21 -1.95 3.02
C PHE A 52 -32.63 -2.20 1.63
N ALA A 53 -33.15 -3.19 0.89
CA ALA A 53 -32.76 -3.46 -0.49
C ALA A 53 -33.04 -2.27 -1.42
N THR A 54 -34.03 -1.42 -1.11
CA THR A 54 -34.32 -0.22 -1.92
C THR A 54 -33.15 0.76 -2.00
N MET A 55 -32.17 0.70 -1.08
CA MET A 55 -30.96 1.53 -1.13
C MET A 55 -29.94 1.06 -2.18
N VAL A 56 -29.99 -0.20 -2.61
CA VAL A 56 -29.00 -0.81 -3.53
C VAL A 56 -28.98 -0.08 -4.86
N GLY A 57 -30.15 0.14 -5.46
CA GLY A 57 -30.30 0.82 -6.75
C GLY A 57 -29.77 2.26 -6.73
N PRO A 58 -30.26 3.14 -5.84
CA PRO A 58 -29.76 4.52 -5.76
C PRO A 58 -28.25 4.62 -5.48
N MET A 59 -27.67 3.68 -4.73
CA MET A 59 -26.23 3.68 -4.46
C MET A 59 -25.40 3.37 -5.71
N ILE A 60 -25.80 2.39 -6.52
CA ILE A 60 -25.09 2.05 -7.77
C ILE A 60 -25.34 3.08 -8.88
N THR A 61 -26.56 3.60 -9.00
CA THR A 61 -26.92 4.55 -10.07
C THR A 61 -26.44 5.97 -9.80
N TYR A 62 -26.52 6.45 -8.56
CA TYR A 62 -26.20 7.84 -8.22
C TYR A 62 -24.94 7.97 -7.38
N LEU A 63 -24.89 7.36 -6.21
CA LEU A 63 -23.83 7.62 -5.22
C LEU A 63 -22.45 7.30 -5.78
N ILE A 64 -22.26 6.09 -6.33
CA ILE A 64 -20.95 5.63 -6.79
C ILE A 64 -20.46 6.47 -8.00
N PRO A 65 -21.24 6.65 -9.08
CA PRO A 65 -20.80 7.48 -10.20
C PRO A 65 -20.52 8.93 -9.79
N LEU A 66 -21.38 9.56 -8.96
CA LEU A 66 -21.15 10.94 -8.50
C LEU A 66 -19.85 11.07 -7.71
N LEU A 67 -19.54 10.12 -6.85
CA LEU A 67 -18.29 10.10 -6.09
C LEU A 67 -17.07 9.94 -7.03
N ILE A 68 -17.16 9.11 -8.06
CA ILE A 68 -16.11 8.96 -9.07
C ILE A 68 -15.91 10.27 -9.85
N GLY A 69 -17.00 10.89 -10.31
CA GLY A 69 -16.97 12.17 -11.03
C GLY A 69 -16.43 13.31 -10.17
N TYR A 70 -16.85 13.36 -8.90
CA TYR A 70 -16.34 14.29 -7.90
C TYR A 70 -14.84 14.13 -7.71
N THR A 71 -14.36 12.90 -7.45
CA THR A 71 -12.94 12.63 -7.26
C THR A 71 -12.14 12.91 -8.53
N GLY A 72 -12.63 12.52 -9.70
CA GLY A 72 -11.99 12.78 -10.99
C GLY A 72 -11.82 14.27 -11.29
N GLY A 73 -12.83 15.09 -10.99
CA GLY A 73 -12.72 16.54 -11.08
C GLY A 73 -11.76 17.11 -10.04
N LYS A 74 -11.78 16.57 -8.82
CA LYS A 74 -10.90 16.99 -7.71
C LYS A 74 -9.43 16.80 -8.02
N VAL A 75 -9.06 15.68 -8.62
CA VAL A 75 -7.67 15.37 -9.00
C VAL A 75 -7.09 16.41 -9.96
N ILE A 76 -7.92 17.08 -10.77
CA ILE A 76 -7.45 18.06 -11.75
C ILE A 76 -7.51 19.51 -11.23
N ALA A 77 -8.60 19.88 -10.55
CA ALA A 77 -8.85 21.29 -10.18
C ALA A 77 -9.33 21.48 -8.72
N GLY A 78 -8.97 20.56 -7.82
CA GLY A 78 -9.29 20.66 -6.40
C GLY A 78 -10.81 20.70 -6.15
N ASP A 79 -11.24 21.35 -5.07
CA ASP A 79 -12.64 21.29 -4.64
C ASP A 79 -13.62 21.89 -5.66
N ARG A 80 -13.19 22.88 -6.46
CA ARG A 80 -14.01 23.42 -7.55
C ARG A 80 -14.21 22.39 -8.66
N GLY A 81 -13.13 21.75 -9.10
CA GLY A 81 -13.20 20.63 -10.04
C GLY A 81 -14.13 19.52 -9.53
N ALA A 82 -14.09 19.26 -8.23
CA ALA A 82 -14.91 18.23 -7.61
C ALA A 82 -16.42 18.51 -7.74
N VAL A 83 -16.84 19.73 -7.40
CA VAL A 83 -18.26 20.14 -7.52
C VAL A 83 -18.71 20.15 -8.98
N VAL A 84 -17.92 20.73 -9.89
CA VAL A 84 -18.24 20.76 -11.33
C VAL A 84 -18.31 19.33 -11.90
N GLY A 85 -17.37 18.47 -11.52
CA GLY A 85 -17.35 17.06 -11.89
C GLY A 85 -18.59 16.31 -11.45
N ALA A 86 -19.06 16.52 -10.22
CA ALA A 86 -20.31 15.93 -9.73
C ALA A 86 -21.54 16.42 -10.52
N ILE A 87 -21.64 17.73 -10.80
CA ILE A 87 -22.74 18.31 -11.58
C ILE A 87 -22.76 17.71 -13.00
N ALA A 88 -21.60 17.70 -13.66
CA ALA A 88 -21.48 17.15 -15.01
C ALA A 88 -21.78 15.65 -15.06
N THR A 89 -21.39 14.92 -14.00
CA THR A 89 -21.68 13.49 -13.86
C THR A 89 -23.18 13.23 -13.70
N MET A 90 -23.92 14.11 -13.03
CA MET A 90 -25.38 13.99 -12.99
C MET A 90 -26.00 14.05 -14.39
N GLY A 91 -25.44 14.86 -15.29
CA GLY A 91 -25.87 14.94 -16.68
C GLY A 91 -25.77 13.61 -17.43
N VAL A 92 -24.67 12.87 -17.25
CA VAL A 92 -24.53 11.54 -17.88
C VAL A 92 -25.39 10.48 -17.20
N ILE A 93 -25.53 10.50 -15.86
CA ILE A 93 -26.38 9.54 -15.13
C ILE A 93 -27.83 9.62 -15.61
N VAL A 94 -28.39 10.82 -15.72
CA VAL A 94 -29.79 11.01 -16.14
C VAL A 94 -29.98 10.76 -17.64
N GLY A 95 -28.89 10.72 -18.42
CA GLY A 95 -28.93 10.48 -19.85
C GLY A 95 -29.22 9.02 -20.25
N THR A 96 -29.14 8.07 -19.31
CA THR A 96 -29.25 6.62 -19.60
C THR A 96 -29.74 5.83 -18.39
N ASP A 97 -30.24 4.62 -18.61
CA ASP A 97 -30.71 3.72 -17.54
C ASP A 97 -29.59 2.86 -16.90
N ILE A 98 -28.36 2.91 -17.43
CA ILE A 98 -27.22 2.11 -16.98
C ILE A 98 -26.37 2.91 -15.96
N PRO A 99 -25.82 2.27 -14.89
CA PRO A 99 -24.88 2.92 -13.98
C PRO A 99 -23.66 3.55 -14.68
N MET A 100 -23.60 4.88 -14.72
CA MET A 100 -22.63 5.66 -15.51
C MET A 100 -21.24 5.83 -14.87
N MET A 101 -20.60 4.74 -14.41
CA MET A 101 -19.25 4.82 -13.86
C MET A 101 -18.21 5.23 -14.91
N LEU A 102 -18.24 4.62 -16.11
CA LEU A 102 -17.34 5.01 -17.21
C LEU A 102 -17.61 6.46 -17.65
N GLY A 103 -18.88 6.86 -17.73
CA GLY A 103 -19.28 8.24 -17.99
C GLY A 103 -18.72 9.20 -16.94
N ALA A 104 -18.78 8.86 -15.66
CA ALA A 104 -18.20 9.64 -14.57
C ALA A 104 -16.67 9.75 -14.66
N MET A 105 -15.98 8.67 -15.03
CA MET A 105 -14.53 8.65 -15.23
C MET A 105 -14.07 9.53 -16.40
N ILE A 106 -14.95 9.79 -17.37
CA ILE A 106 -14.70 10.73 -18.47
C ILE A 106 -15.07 12.16 -18.03
N MET A 107 -16.27 12.36 -17.50
CA MET A 107 -16.82 13.68 -17.19
C MET A 107 -16.12 14.35 -16.01
N GLY A 108 -15.70 13.60 -14.99
CA GLY A 108 -14.99 14.15 -13.83
C GLY A 108 -13.71 14.90 -14.25
N PRO A 109 -12.73 14.22 -14.87
CA PRO A 109 -11.52 14.86 -15.39
C PRO A 109 -11.80 15.95 -16.42
N LEU A 110 -12.72 15.73 -17.36
CA LEU A 110 -13.08 16.75 -18.35
C LEU A 110 -13.56 18.03 -17.66
N SER A 111 -14.41 17.90 -16.66
CA SER A 111 -14.95 19.02 -15.88
C SER A 111 -13.86 19.74 -15.10
N GLY A 112 -12.98 18.99 -14.43
CA GLY A 112 -11.80 19.53 -13.77
C GLY A 112 -10.89 20.29 -14.74
N PHE A 113 -10.69 19.77 -15.95
CA PHE A 113 -9.88 20.43 -16.97
C PHE A 113 -10.50 21.74 -17.46
N VAL A 114 -11.80 21.74 -17.75
CA VAL A 114 -12.51 22.94 -18.22
C VAL A 114 -12.51 24.04 -17.16
N ILE A 115 -12.80 23.72 -15.89
CA ILE A 115 -12.78 24.72 -14.83
C ILE A 115 -11.36 25.21 -14.54
N LYS A 116 -10.34 24.33 -14.57
CA LYS A 116 -8.94 24.73 -14.42
C LYS A 116 -8.53 25.72 -15.50
N LYS A 117 -8.90 25.47 -16.76
CA LYS A 117 -8.61 26.39 -17.87
C LYS A 117 -9.33 27.71 -17.72
N PHE A 118 -10.57 27.70 -17.25
CA PHE A 118 -11.27 28.94 -16.93
C PHE A 118 -10.54 29.73 -15.85
N ASP A 119 -10.13 29.07 -14.76
CA ASP A 119 -9.42 29.70 -13.65
C ASP A 119 -8.08 30.29 -14.11
N ASP A 120 -7.26 29.53 -14.86
CA ASP A 120 -5.98 30.01 -15.39
C ASP A 120 -6.12 31.30 -16.22
N ILE A 121 -7.23 31.46 -16.95
CA ILE A 121 -7.47 32.60 -17.85
C ILE A 121 -8.08 33.80 -17.11
N PHE A 122 -9.00 33.55 -16.18
CA PHE A 122 -9.85 34.59 -15.59
C PHE A 122 -9.46 34.96 -14.17
N GLN A 123 -8.80 34.08 -13.39
CA GLN A 123 -8.52 34.33 -11.96
C GLN A 123 -7.73 35.62 -11.72
N SER A 124 -6.73 35.90 -12.57
CA SER A 124 -5.91 37.11 -12.49
C SER A 124 -6.64 38.39 -12.88
N LYS A 125 -7.82 38.28 -13.49
CA LYS A 125 -8.65 39.40 -13.94
C LYS A 125 -9.79 39.73 -12.97
N ILE A 126 -10.00 38.90 -11.94
CA ILE A 126 -11.06 39.10 -10.96
C ILE A 126 -10.62 40.16 -9.95
N LYS A 127 -11.47 41.16 -9.74
CA LYS A 127 -11.23 42.20 -8.73
C LYS A 127 -11.37 41.62 -7.33
N THR A 128 -10.54 42.12 -6.40
CA THR A 128 -10.60 41.74 -4.99
C THR A 128 -11.99 41.95 -4.40
N GLY A 129 -12.49 40.93 -3.68
CA GLY A 129 -13.84 40.90 -3.11
C GLY A 129 -14.90 40.23 -4.00
N PHE A 130 -14.62 40.03 -5.29
CA PHE A 130 -15.52 39.33 -6.22
C PHE A 130 -15.10 37.88 -6.50
N GLU A 131 -13.99 37.39 -5.94
CA GLU A 131 -13.46 36.06 -6.23
C GLU A 131 -14.47 34.97 -5.92
N MET A 132 -15.11 35.01 -4.75
CA MET A 132 -16.09 34.00 -4.37
C MET A 132 -17.32 33.99 -5.29
N LEU A 133 -17.79 35.18 -5.70
CA LEU A 133 -18.92 35.30 -6.61
C LEU A 133 -18.59 34.68 -7.97
N VAL A 134 -17.49 35.09 -8.58
CA VAL A 134 -17.07 34.60 -9.89
C VAL A 134 -16.74 33.11 -9.82
N ASN A 135 -16.07 32.64 -8.77
CA ASN A 135 -15.69 31.24 -8.62
C ASN A 135 -16.92 30.32 -8.51
N ASN A 136 -17.93 30.72 -7.76
CA ASN A 136 -19.16 29.94 -7.59
C ASN A 136 -20.06 30.00 -8.82
N PHE A 137 -20.25 31.17 -9.42
CA PHE A 137 -21.08 31.31 -10.64
C PHE A 137 -20.46 30.60 -11.84
N SER A 138 -19.14 30.72 -12.03
CA SER A 138 -18.45 30.00 -13.10
C SER A 138 -18.52 28.48 -12.91
N ALA A 139 -18.28 27.98 -11.69
CA ALA A 139 -18.44 26.56 -11.40
C ALA A 139 -19.87 26.07 -11.67
N GLY A 140 -20.89 26.83 -11.25
CA GLY A 140 -22.29 26.52 -11.51
C GLY A 140 -22.65 26.51 -12.99
N LEU A 141 -22.30 27.55 -13.75
CA LEU A 141 -22.65 27.68 -15.17
C LEU A 141 -21.86 26.72 -16.06
N ILE A 142 -20.57 26.52 -15.79
CA ILE A 142 -19.74 25.54 -16.50
C ILE A 142 -20.24 24.13 -16.17
N GLY A 143 -20.51 23.84 -14.90
CA GLY A 143 -21.09 22.57 -14.47
C GLY A 143 -22.42 22.29 -15.17
N PHE A 144 -23.32 23.28 -15.22
CA PHE A 144 -24.59 23.19 -15.94
C PHE A 144 -24.40 22.90 -17.43
N ALA A 145 -23.53 23.63 -18.12
CA ALA A 145 -23.25 23.41 -19.53
C ALA A 145 -22.67 22.01 -19.79
N LEU A 146 -21.76 21.55 -18.93
CA LEU A 146 -21.18 20.21 -19.01
C LEU A 146 -22.17 19.10 -18.66
N ALA A 147 -23.13 19.36 -17.77
CA ALA A 147 -24.22 18.42 -17.49
C ALA A 147 -25.14 18.26 -18.71
N LEU A 148 -25.52 19.35 -19.38
CA LEU A 148 -26.28 19.28 -20.62
C LEU A 148 -25.50 18.55 -21.73
N LEU A 149 -24.19 18.82 -21.85
CA LEU A 149 -23.33 18.12 -22.80
C LEU A 149 -23.21 16.63 -22.45
N GLY A 150 -23.07 16.30 -21.16
CA GLY A 150 -23.04 14.94 -20.66
C GLY A 150 -24.30 14.17 -21.05
N PHE A 151 -25.47 14.78 -20.83
CA PHE A 151 -26.78 14.23 -21.16
C PHE A 151 -26.95 13.95 -22.65
N VAL A 152 -26.63 14.93 -23.51
CA VAL A 152 -26.90 14.83 -24.96
C VAL A 152 -25.83 14.03 -25.73
N ALA A 153 -24.55 14.22 -25.39
CA ALA A 153 -23.46 13.70 -26.21
C ALA A 153 -22.77 12.48 -25.60
N ILE A 154 -22.53 12.47 -24.29
CA ILE A 154 -21.70 11.43 -23.65
C ILE A 154 -22.54 10.23 -23.26
N GLY A 155 -23.78 10.41 -22.80
CA GLY A 155 -24.71 9.32 -22.46
C GLY A 155 -24.81 8.25 -23.55
N PRO A 156 -25.23 8.60 -24.78
CA PRO A 156 -25.38 7.62 -25.87
C PRO A 156 -24.06 6.98 -26.33
N VAL A 157 -22.94 7.72 -26.28
CA VAL A 157 -21.63 7.20 -26.67
C VAL A 157 -21.12 6.18 -25.66
N VAL A 158 -21.27 6.48 -24.36
CA VAL A 158 -20.87 5.56 -23.29
C VAL A 158 -21.79 4.35 -23.28
N ASP A 159 -23.10 4.53 -23.41
CA ASP A 159 -24.06 3.42 -23.53
C ASP A 159 -23.69 2.47 -24.68
N GLY A 160 -23.43 3.00 -25.88
CA GLY A 160 -22.99 2.19 -27.01
C GLY A 160 -21.65 1.49 -26.79
N LEU A 161 -20.67 2.16 -26.16
CA LEU A 161 -19.38 1.55 -25.82
C LEU A 161 -19.55 0.44 -24.79
N THR A 162 -20.36 0.69 -23.77
CA THR A 162 -20.65 -0.23 -22.68
C THR A 162 -21.37 -1.47 -23.20
N GLN A 163 -22.40 -1.33 -24.04
CA GLN A 163 -23.07 -2.46 -24.69
C GLN A 163 -22.10 -3.25 -25.58
N ALA A 164 -21.21 -2.58 -26.32
CA ALA A 164 -20.19 -3.25 -27.12
C ALA A 164 -19.17 -4.02 -26.26
N MET A 165 -18.77 -3.45 -25.11
CA MET A 165 -17.90 -4.11 -24.15
C MET A 165 -18.59 -5.30 -23.47
N ALA A 166 -19.85 -5.14 -23.06
CA ALA A 166 -20.66 -6.20 -22.49
C ALA A 166 -20.80 -7.36 -23.49
N ALA A 167 -21.14 -7.08 -24.75
CA ALA A 167 -21.20 -8.08 -25.81
C ALA A 167 -19.83 -8.75 -26.07
N GLY A 168 -18.73 -7.99 -25.99
CA GLY A 168 -17.38 -8.54 -26.09
C GLY A 168 -17.03 -9.48 -24.93
N VAL A 169 -17.34 -9.08 -23.70
CA VAL A 169 -17.17 -9.92 -22.49
C VAL A 169 -18.05 -11.16 -22.57
N GLU A 170 -19.30 -11.02 -23.02
CA GLU A 170 -20.24 -12.13 -23.21
C GLU A 170 -19.74 -13.10 -24.29
N THR A 171 -19.18 -12.60 -25.39
CA THR A 171 -18.55 -13.44 -26.43
C THR A 171 -17.38 -14.25 -25.86
N ILE A 172 -16.52 -13.63 -25.03
CA ILE A 172 -15.40 -14.30 -24.36
C ILE A 172 -15.91 -15.32 -23.34
N LEU A 173 -17.01 -15.01 -22.62
CA LEU A 173 -17.66 -15.92 -21.68
C LEU A 173 -18.23 -17.15 -22.40
N ASN A 174 -18.99 -16.93 -23.48
CA ASN A 174 -19.61 -17.97 -24.29
C ASN A 174 -18.58 -18.82 -25.03
N ALA A 175 -17.45 -18.23 -25.42
CA ALA A 175 -16.31 -18.96 -25.99
C ALA A 175 -15.45 -19.67 -24.93
N HIS A 176 -15.78 -19.57 -23.64
CA HIS A 176 -15.00 -20.13 -22.52
C HIS A 176 -13.54 -19.66 -22.47
N LEU A 177 -13.28 -18.41 -22.87
CA LEU A 177 -11.92 -17.85 -22.99
C LEU A 177 -11.49 -17.01 -21.78
N ILE A 178 -12.37 -16.75 -20.80
CA ILE A 178 -12.04 -16.02 -19.56
C ILE A 178 -10.77 -16.54 -18.87
N PRO A 179 -10.52 -17.86 -18.77
CA PRO A 179 -9.31 -18.37 -18.14
C PRO A 179 -8.03 -17.80 -18.75
N LEU A 180 -8.02 -17.59 -20.07
CA LEU A 180 -6.85 -17.08 -20.80
C LEU A 180 -6.52 -15.62 -20.47
N ALA A 181 -7.46 -14.85 -19.93
CA ALA A 181 -7.17 -13.49 -19.46
C ALA A 181 -6.06 -13.47 -18.39
N ASN A 182 -5.93 -14.56 -17.62
CA ASN A 182 -4.90 -14.71 -16.58
C ASN A 182 -3.47 -14.81 -17.13
N ILE A 183 -3.30 -15.11 -18.42
CA ILE A 183 -1.99 -15.02 -19.08
C ILE A 183 -1.44 -13.60 -19.01
N PHE A 184 -2.33 -12.59 -19.00
CA PHE A 184 -1.97 -11.19 -18.89
C PHE A 184 -2.16 -10.63 -17.47
N ILE A 185 -3.27 -10.99 -16.80
CA ILE A 185 -3.60 -10.46 -15.48
C ILE A 185 -2.56 -10.85 -14.43
N GLU A 186 -2.12 -12.11 -14.39
CA GLU A 186 -1.19 -12.58 -13.36
C GLU A 186 0.18 -11.89 -13.44
N PRO A 187 0.84 -11.81 -14.62
CA PRO A 187 2.08 -11.04 -14.73
C PRO A 187 1.89 -9.55 -14.47
N ALA A 188 0.84 -8.95 -15.01
CA ALA A 188 0.60 -7.52 -14.85
C ALA A 188 0.37 -7.14 -13.38
N LYS A 189 -0.34 -7.98 -12.62
CA LYS A 189 -0.55 -7.82 -11.18
C LYS A 189 0.76 -7.76 -10.42
N ILE A 190 1.67 -8.71 -10.65
CA ILE A 190 3.01 -8.75 -10.01
C ILE A 190 3.88 -7.56 -10.44
N LEU A 191 3.69 -7.07 -11.67
CA LEU A 191 4.33 -5.85 -12.17
C LEU A 191 3.65 -4.55 -11.69
N PHE A 192 2.81 -4.64 -10.65
CA PHE A 192 2.11 -3.51 -10.02
C PHE A 192 1.18 -2.74 -10.95
N LEU A 193 0.61 -3.42 -11.94
CA LEU A 193 -0.49 -2.91 -12.77
C LEU A 193 -1.87 -3.37 -12.24
N ASN A 194 -1.91 -3.99 -11.05
CA ASN A 194 -3.11 -4.49 -10.39
C ASN A 194 -4.17 -3.40 -10.18
N ASN A 195 -3.79 -2.20 -9.75
CA ASN A 195 -4.75 -1.11 -9.53
C ASN A 195 -5.41 -0.64 -10.84
N ALA A 196 -4.66 -0.62 -11.94
CA ALA A 196 -5.17 -0.20 -13.24
C ALA A 196 -6.15 -1.24 -13.80
N ILE A 197 -5.80 -2.52 -13.67
CA ILE A 197 -6.63 -3.63 -14.12
C ILE A 197 -7.87 -3.76 -13.24
N ASN A 198 -7.70 -3.85 -11.92
CA ASN A 198 -8.80 -4.09 -11.00
C ASN A 198 -9.72 -2.87 -10.92
N HIS A 199 -9.23 -1.73 -10.45
CA HIS A 199 -10.10 -0.56 -10.23
C HIS A 199 -10.40 0.23 -11.50
N GLY A 200 -9.53 0.18 -12.51
CA GLY A 200 -9.74 0.91 -13.76
C GLY A 200 -10.60 0.17 -14.79
N ILE A 201 -10.62 -1.17 -14.79
CA ILE A 201 -11.30 -1.97 -15.82
C ILE A 201 -12.28 -2.97 -15.19
N LEU A 202 -11.81 -3.91 -14.38
CA LEU A 202 -12.62 -5.03 -13.89
C LEU A 202 -13.71 -4.58 -12.92
N THR A 203 -13.44 -3.58 -12.06
CA THR A 203 -14.38 -3.10 -11.06
C THR A 203 -15.60 -2.42 -11.70
N PRO A 204 -15.45 -1.42 -12.60
CA PRO A 204 -16.58 -0.82 -13.29
C PRO A 204 -17.41 -1.85 -14.07
N LEU A 205 -16.78 -2.70 -14.87
CA LEU A 205 -17.48 -3.71 -15.66
C LEU A 205 -18.18 -4.76 -14.79
N GLY A 206 -17.52 -5.21 -13.71
CA GLY A 206 -18.09 -6.18 -12.79
C GLY A 206 -19.28 -5.61 -12.03
N THR A 207 -19.20 -4.36 -11.57
CA THR A 207 -20.29 -3.71 -10.84
C THR A 207 -21.49 -3.50 -11.74
N GLU A 208 -21.28 -3.13 -13.00
CA GLU A 208 -22.36 -3.04 -13.98
C GLU A 208 -23.02 -4.40 -14.24
N GLN A 209 -22.21 -5.45 -14.45
CA GLN A 209 -22.72 -6.81 -14.62
C GLN A 209 -23.52 -7.30 -13.40
N VAL A 210 -23.11 -6.96 -12.17
CA VAL A 210 -23.86 -7.30 -10.96
C VAL A 210 -25.25 -6.66 -10.95
N GLY A 211 -25.40 -5.46 -11.52
CA GLY A 211 -26.71 -4.80 -11.62
C GLY A 211 -27.76 -5.67 -12.32
N GLU A 212 -27.35 -6.49 -13.29
CA GLU A 212 -28.23 -7.35 -14.07
C GLU A 212 -28.27 -8.80 -13.56
N THR A 213 -27.10 -9.38 -13.24
CA THR A 213 -26.96 -10.82 -12.95
C THR A 213 -26.84 -11.14 -11.46
N GLY A 214 -26.74 -10.10 -10.61
CA GLY A 214 -26.50 -10.22 -9.17
C GLY A 214 -25.09 -10.69 -8.78
N ARG A 215 -24.20 -10.98 -9.74
CA ARG A 215 -22.82 -11.45 -9.50
C ARG A 215 -21.91 -11.30 -10.73
N SER A 216 -20.63 -11.03 -10.53
CA SER A 216 -19.65 -10.98 -11.61
C SER A 216 -18.44 -11.86 -11.34
N ILE A 217 -18.05 -12.65 -12.35
CA ILE A 217 -16.78 -13.41 -12.34
C ILE A 217 -15.56 -12.47 -12.47
N LEU A 218 -15.74 -11.26 -13.02
CA LEU A 218 -14.65 -10.31 -13.24
C LEU A 218 -13.96 -9.90 -11.93
N PHE A 219 -14.72 -9.83 -10.83
CA PHE A 219 -14.17 -9.57 -9.50
C PHE A 219 -13.26 -10.67 -8.96
N LEU A 220 -13.37 -11.90 -9.48
CA LEU A 220 -12.53 -13.04 -9.07
C LEU A 220 -11.21 -13.12 -9.83
N LEU A 221 -11.11 -12.51 -11.02
CA LEU A 221 -9.95 -12.69 -11.90
C LEU A 221 -8.66 -12.15 -11.28
N GLU A 222 -8.74 -11.03 -10.58
CA GLU A 222 -7.59 -10.45 -9.89
C GLU A 222 -7.55 -10.87 -8.41
N SER A 223 -8.70 -10.90 -7.74
CA SER A 223 -8.75 -11.14 -6.30
C SER A 223 -8.41 -12.57 -5.88
N ASN A 224 -8.49 -13.56 -6.79
CA ASN A 224 -8.27 -14.97 -6.48
C ASN A 224 -6.94 -15.20 -5.73
N PRO A 225 -6.97 -15.71 -4.49
CA PRO A 225 -5.76 -15.97 -3.72
C PRO A 225 -5.02 -17.25 -4.12
N GLY A 226 -5.67 -18.14 -4.86
CA GLY A 226 -5.15 -19.46 -5.23
C GLY A 226 -3.74 -19.43 -5.81
N PRO A 227 -3.47 -18.63 -6.86
CA PRO A 227 -2.14 -18.56 -7.49
C PRO A 227 -1.01 -18.20 -6.52
N GLY A 228 -1.22 -17.18 -5.68
CA GLY A 228 -0.24 -16.77 -4.67
C GLY A 228 -0.09 -17.80 -3.54
N LEU A 229 -1.21 -18.40 -3.11
CA LEU A 229 -1.22 -19.43 -2.07
C LEU A 229 -0.38 -20.65 -2.49
N GLY A 230 -0.54 -21.14 -3.72
CA GLY A 230 0.20 -22.30 -4.19
C GLY A 230 1.71 -22.05 -4.34
N VAL A 231 2.10 -20.86 -4.80
CA VAL A 231 3.52 -20.46 -4.82
C VAL A 231 4.10 -20.43 -3.40
N LEU A 232 3.43 -19.77 -2.46
CA LEU A 232 3.91 -19.68 -1.08
C LEU A 232 3.97 -21.06 -0.40
N LEU A 233 3.04 -21.95 -0.70
CA LEU A 233 3.06 -23.33 -0.22
C LEU A 233 4.25 -24.11 -0.79
N ALA A 234 4.58 -23.91 -2.06
CA ALA A 234 5.75 -24.52 -2.68
C ALA A 234 7.04 -24.04 -2.03
N PHE A 235 7.17 -22.74 -1.73
CA PHE A 235 8.33 -22.21 -0.99
C PHE A 235 8.38 -22.70 0.46
N THR A 236 7.24 -22.86 1.11
CA THR A 236 7.17 -23.38 2.48
C THR A 236 7.74 -24.80 2.58
N LEU A 237 7.41 -25.65 1.61
CA LEU A 237 7.82 -27.06 1.63
C LEU A 237 9.21 -27.27 0.99
N PHE A 238 9.44 -26.68 -0.19
CA PHE A 238 10.58 -26.95 -1.06
C PHE A 238 11.49 -25.76 -1.30
N GLY A 239 11.17 -24.58 -0.76
CA GLY A 239 12.08 -23.44 -0.78
C GLY A 239 13.37 -23.71 -0.01
N LYS A 240 14.33 -22.81 -0.17
CA LYS A 240 15.63 -22.81 0.54
C LYS A 240 15.85 -21.42 1.17
N GLY A 241 16.73 -21.36 2.17
CA GLY A 241 17.16 -20.09 2.78
C GLY A 241 16.05 -19.26 3.41
N SER A 242 16.22 -17.93 3.36
CA SER A 242 15.29 -16.95 3.93
C SER A 242 13.87 -17.12 3.38
N ALA A 243 13.73 -17.29 2.05
CA ALA A 243 12.44 -17.47 1.38
C ALA A 243 11.62 -18.65 1.93
N LYS A 244 12.26 -19.75 2.35
CA LYS A 244 11.55 -20.86 3.01
C LYS A 244 10.99 -20.44 4.37
N SER A 245 11.81 -19.76 5.17
CA SER A 245 11.47 -19.38 6.54
C SER A 245 10.37 -18.32 6.62
N THR A 246 10.29 -17.43 5.62
CA THR A 246 9.33 -16.32 5.57
C THR A 246 8.01 -16.68 4.87
N ALA A 247 8.00 -17.70 4.00
CA ALA A 247 6.82 -18.07 3.20
C ALA A 247 5.57 -18.41 4.04
N PRO A 248 5.64 -19.14 5.17
CA PRO A 248 4.44 -19.42 5.99
C PRO A 248 3.78 -18.16 6.55
N GLY A 249 4.59 -17.19 6.99
CA GLY A 249 4.08 -15.91 7.48
C GLY A 249 3.44 -15.10 6.35
N ALA A 250 4.11 -15.02 5.20
CA ALA A 250 3.58 -14.39 4.00
C ALA A 250 2.26 -15.04 3.53
N MET A 251 2.11 -16.35 3.68
CA MET A 251 0.91 -17.10 3.31
C MET A 251 -0.30 -16.70 4.14
N ILE A 252 -0.13 -16.55 5.45
CA ILE A 252 -1.21 -16.13 6.35
C ILE A 252 -1.65 -14.70 6.01
N ILE A 253 -0.68 -13.80 5.86
CA ILE A 253 -0.93 -12.39 5.55
C ILE A 253 -1.59 -12.21 4.18
N HIS A 254 -1.13 -12.96 3.17
CA HIS A 254 -1.75 -13.03 1.84
C HIS A 254 -3.18 -13.55 1.95
N PHE A 255 -3.34 -14.81 2.36
CA PHE A 255 -4.57 -15.57 2.21
C PHE A 255 -5.72 -15.07 3.09
N PHE A 256 -5.43 -14.65 4.32
CA PHE A 256 -6.44 -14.12 5.23
C PHE A 256 -6.46 -12.60 5.22
N GLY A 257 -5.28 -11.97 5.29
CA GLY A 257 -5.14 -10.52 5.39
C GLY A 257 -5.45 -9.76 4.09
N GLY A 258 -5.34 -10.42 2.92
CA GLY A 258 -5.61 -9.77 1.64
C GLY A 258 -4.53 -8.79 1.21
N ILE A 259 -3.28 -9.07 1.56
CA ILE A 259 -2.12 -8.32 1.06
C ILE A 259 -1.44 -9.19 0.02
N HIS A 260 -1.97 -9.18 -1.20
CA HIS A 260 -1.47 -10.02 -2.28
C HIS A 260 -0.07 -9.61 -2.78
N GLU A 261 0.44 -8.41 -2.45
CA GLU A 261 1.80 -8.01 -2.85
C GLU A 261 2.88 -8.76 -2.08
N ILE A 262 2.55 -9.37 -0.94
CA ILE A 262 3.54 -10.05 -0.09
C ILE A 262 4.13 -11.30 -0.75
N TYR A 263 3.44 -11.88 -1.74
CA TYR A 263 3.96 -13.03 -2.49
C TYR A 263 4.75 -12.63 -3.76
N PHE A 264 4.68 -11.37 -4.20
CA PHE A 264 5.34 -10.93 -5.43
C PHE A 264 6.87 -11.13 -5.41
N PRO A 265 7.60 -10.83 -4.32
CA PRO A 265 9.03 -11.08 -4.26
C PRO A 265 9.39 -12.54 -4.54
N TYR A 266 8.56 -13.50 -4.09
CA TYR A 266 8.78 -14.93 -4.30
C TYR A 266 8.68 -15.31 -5.78
N VAL A 267 7.75 -14.71 -6.52
CA VAL A 267 7.62 -14.93 -7.97
C VAL A 267 8.74 -14.23 -8.73
N MET A 268 9.12 -13.02 -8.32
CA MET A 268 10.19 -12.23 -8.95
C MET A 268 11.58 -12.82 -8.75
N MET A 269 11.78 -13.73 -7.78
CA MET A 269 13.06 -14.45 -7.63
C MET A 269 13.45 -15.22 -8.89
N LYS A 270 12.47 -15.77 -9.63
CA LYS A 270 12.72 -16.58 -10.82
C LYS A 270 11.66 -16.32 -11.89
N PRO A 271 12.04 -15.86 -13.10
CA PRO A 271 11.09 -15.60 -14.18
C PRO A 271 10.16 -16.79 -14.51
N LEU A 272 10.63 -18.02 -14.35
CA LEU A 272 9.81 -19.22 -14.58
C LEU A 272 8.61 -19.33 -13.61
N LEU A 273 8.67 -18.74 -12.41
CA LEU A 273 7.56 -18.76 -11.47
C LEU A 273 6.35 -17.93 -11.95
N PHE A 274 6.50 -17.08 -12.96
CA PHE A 274 5.35 -16.49 -13.65
C PHE A 274 4.45 -17.56 -14.28
N LEU A 275 5.02 -18.68 -14.74
CA LEU A 275 4.23 -19.81 -15.26
C LEU A 275 3.36 -20.44 -14.16
N ALA A 276 3.84 -20.47 -12.92
CA ALA A 276 3.08 -21.02 -11.79
C ALA A 276 1.87 -20.16 -11.43
N VAL A 277 2.02 -18.83 -11.41
CA VAL A 277 0.88 -17.96 -11.14
C VAL A 277 -0.09 -17.92 -12.33
N ILE A 278 0.40 -17.96 -13.57
CA ILE A 278 -0.45 -18.06 -14.77
C ILE A 278 -1.24 -19.38 -14.74
N SER A 279 -0.59 -20.51 -14.46
CA SER A 279 -1.29 -21.80 -14.37
C SER A 279 -2.33 -21.78 -13.26
N GLY A 280 -2.01 -21.20 -12.10
CA GLY A 280 -2.97 -21.00 -11.02
C GLY A 280 -4.16 -20.14 -11.45
N GLY A 281 -3.92 -18.99 -12.08
CA GLY A 281 -4.95 -18.05 -12.49
C GLY A 281 -5.88 -18.65 -13.55
N VAL A 282 -5.31 -19.31 -14.55
CA VAL A 282 -6.04 -20.03 -15.62
C VAL A 282 -6.88 -21.15 -15.00
N SER A 283 -6.28 -22.04 -14.20
CA SER A 283 -7.00 -23.18 -13.60
C SER A 283 -8.11 -22.73 -12.65
N GLY A 284 -7.87 -21.73 -11.80
CA GLY A 284 -8.88 -21.20 -10.91
C GLY A 284 -10.03 -20.54 -11.65
N SER A 285 -9.73 -19.69 -12.64
CA SER A 285 -10.73 -19.01 -13.46
C SER A 285 -11.52 -19.97 -14.34
N PHE A 286 -10.91 -21.06 -14.79
CA PHE A 286 -11.62 -22.13 -15.48
C PHE A 286 -12.66 -22.78 -14.58
N VAL A 287 -12.31 -23.13 -13.34
CA VAL A 287 -13.28 -23.69 -12.38
C VAL A 287 -14.35 -22.68 -12.01
N PHE A 288 -14.00 -21.40 -11.83
CA PHE A 288 -14.99 -20.34 -11.62
C PHE A 288 -15.97 -20.26 -12.78
N GLN A 289 -15.49 -20.27 -14.03
CA GLN A 289 -16.36 -20.20 -15.19
C GLN A 289 -17.23 -21.45 -15.32
N LEU A 290 -16.64 -22.64 -15.14
CA LEU A 290 -17.32 -23.92 -15.27
C LEU A 290 -18.46 -24.10 -14.25
N LEU A 291 -18.22 -23.70 -13.00
CA LEU A 291 -19.19 -23.81 -11.91
C LEU A 291 -20.06 -22.56 -11.76
N GLY A 292 -19.87 -21.57 -12.64
CA GLY A 292 -20.51 -20.27 -12.57
C GLY A 292 -20.31 -19.64 -11.19
N ALA A 293 -19.07 -19.30 -10.81
CA ALA A 293 -18.73 -18.52 -9.62
C ALA A 293 -18.71 -17.02 -9.95
N GLY A 294 -18.96 -16.16 -8.95
CA GLY A 294 -18.88 -14.70 -9.09
C GLY A 294 -19.12 -14.01 -7.75
N LEU A 295 -18.78 -12.73 -7.66
CA LEU A 295 -18.96 -11.92 -6.45
C LEU A 295 -19.98 -10.80 -6.68
N ARG A 296 -20.59 -10.32 -5.59
CA ARG A 296 -21.53 -9.19 -5.58
C ARG A 296 -20.84 -7.83 -5.62
N ALA A 297 -19.58 -7.77 -5.21
CA ALA A 297 -18.80 -6.55 -5.17
C ALA A 297 -17.30 -6.87 -5.25
N PRO A 298 -16.46 -5.85 -5.51
CA PRO A 298 -15.02 -5.99 -5.40
C PRO A 298 -14.62 -6.49 -4.00
N ALA A 299 -13.69 -7.44 -3.95
CA ALA A 299 -13.13 -7.97 -2.71
C ALA A 299 -11.66 -7.58 -2.59
N SER A 300 -11.16 -7.50 -1.35
CA SER A 300 -9.73 -7.28 -1.09
C SER A 300 -8.92 -8.39 -1.77
N PRO A 301 -7.98 -8.06 -2.68
CA PRO A 301 -7.24 -9.06 -3.41
C PRO A 301 -6.43 -9.99 -2.50
N GLY A 302 -6.48 -11.30 -2.76
CA GLY A 302 -5.77 -12.29 -1.95
C GLY A 302 -6.47 -12.70 -0.65
N SER A 303 -7.55 -12.03 -0.21
CA SER A 303 -8.25 -12.45 1.02
C SER A 303 -9.38 -13.43 0.71
N ILE A 304 -9.28 -14.66 1.18
CA ILE A 304 -10.39 -15.62 1.14
C ILE A 304 -11.58 -15.13 1.95
N ILE A 305 -11.33 -14.43 3.06
CA ILE A 305 -12.39 -13.91 3.94
C ILE A 305 -13.20 -12.86 3.17
N ALA A 306 -12.53 -11.91 2.53
CA ALA A 306 -13.20 -10.88 1.75
C ALA A 306 -13.99 -11.47 0.57
N ILE A 307 -13.39 -12.43 -0.14
CA ILE A 307 -14.04 -13.10 -1.28
C ILE A 307 -15.29 -13.86 -0.84
N LEU A 308 -15.20 -14.68 0.21
CA LEU A 308 -16.36 -15.43 0.71
C LEU A 308 -17.45 -14.51 1.26
N ALA A 309 -17.07 -13.40 1.91
CA ALA A 309 -18.03 -12.41 2.38
C ALA A 309 -18.81 -11.74 1.22
N MET A 310 -18.14 -11.54 0.07
CA MET A 310 -18.75 -10.93 -1.12
C MET A 310 -19.39 -11.95 -2.06
N THR A 311 -19.33 -13.25 -1.74
CA THR A 311 -19.92 -14.32 -2.54
C THR A 311 -21.43 -14.37 -2.30
N PRO A 312 -22.27 -14.50 -3.34
CA PRO A 312 -23.71 -14.67 -3.16
C PRO A 312 -24.03 -15.97 -2.41
N MET A 313 -25.18 -15.99 -1.72
CA MET A 313 -25.65 -17.17 -1.01
C MET A 313 -25.76 -18.37 -1.97
N GLY A 314 -25.22 -19.52 -1.58
CA GLY A 314 -25.12 -20.72 -2.43
C GLY A 314 -23.91 -20.73 -3.40
N GLY A 315 -23.19 -19.62 -3.58
CA GLY A 315 -22.03 -19.51 -4.47
C GLY A 315 -20.67 -19.89 -3.87
N ASN A 316 -20.61 -20.17 -2.56
CA ASN A 316 -19.35 -20.39 -1.84
C ASN A 316 -18.57 -21.61 -2.33
N LEU A 317 -19.26 -22.71 -2.66
CA LEU A 317 -18.60 -23.93 -3.09
C LEU A 317 -17.85 -23.75 -4.43
N PRO A 318 -18.47 -23.20 -5.50
CA PRO A 318 -17.75 -22.82 -6.73
C PRO A 318 -16.50 -21.96 -6.49
N VAL A 319 -16.60 -20.97 -5.59
CA VAL A 319 -15.50 -20.07 -5.25
C VAL A 319 -14.37 -20.81 -4.53
N ILE A 320 -14.68 -21.63 -3.52
CA ILE A 320 -13.66 -22.40 -2.80
C ILE A 320 -12.96 -23.38 -3.74
N LEU A 321 -13.70 -24.06 -4.62
CA LEU A 321 -13.14 -25.00 -5.58
C LEU A 321 -12.21 -24.32 -6.58
N GLY A 322 -12.57 -23.14 -7.09
CA GLY A 322 -11.68 -22.41 -8.00
C GLY A 322 -10.44 -21.85 -7.32
N VAL A 323 -10.54 -21.39 -6.07
CA VAL A 323 -9.36 -21.03 -5.26
C VAL A 323 -8.45 -22.24 -5.06
N ALA A 324 -9.02 -23.38 -4.68
CA ALA A 324 -8.27 -24.62 -4.45
C ALA A 324 -7.60 -25.13 -5.74
N ALA A 325 -8.30 -25.08 -6.88
CA ALA A 325 -7.74 -25.47 -8.17
C ALA A 325 -6.58 -24.55 -8.58
N GLY A 326 -6.72 -23.24 -8.39
CA GLY A 326 -5.64 -22.30 -8.64
C GLY A 326 -4.43 -22.52 -7.73
N ALA A 327 -4.66 -22.80 -6.45
CA ALA A 327 -3.60 -23.16 -5.50
C ALA A 327 -2.90 -24.46 -5.87
N ALA A 328 -3.64 -25.50 -6.24
CA ALA A 328 -3.07 -26.79 -6.63
C ALA A 328 -2.23 -26.68 -7.90
N ALA A 329 -2.73 -25.99 -8.94
CA ALA A 329 -2.01 -25.81 -10.20
C ALA A 329 -0.74 -24.98 -10.04
N SER A 330 -0.81 -23.84 -9.33
CA SER A 330 0.35 -23.01 -9.05
C SER A 330 1.38 -23.71 -8.17
N PHE A 331 0.93 -24.45 -7.14
CA PHE A 331 1.80 -25.26 -6.29
C PHE A 331 2.53 -26.34 -7.07
N ALA A 332 1.84 -27.08 -7.95
CA ALA A 332 2.43 -28.13 -8.76
C ALA A 332 3.54 -27.58 -9.66
N VAL A 333 3.26 -26.51 -10.41
CA VAL A 333 4.24 -25.89 -11.31
C VAL A 333 5.40 -25.28 -10.52
N ALA A 334 5.12 -24.55 -9.43
CA ALA A 334 6.17 -23.97 -8.59
C ALA A 334 7.05 -25.06 -7.95
N THR A 335 6.48 -26.19 -7.53
CA THR A 335 7.25 -27.31 -6.97
C THR A 335 8.20 -27.91 -7.99
N VAL A 336 7.75 -28.11 -9.23
CA VAL A 336 8.61 -28.60 -10.31
C VAL A 336 9.76 -27.63 -10.55
N ILE A 337 9.48 -26.32 -10.64
CA ILE A 337 10.50 -25.28 -10.84
C ILE A 337 11.51 -25.26 -9.69
N LEU A 338 11.05 -25.29 -8.44
CA LEU A 338 11.91 -25.24 -7.25
C LEU A 338 12.76 -26.51 -7.09
N LYS A 339 12.24 -27.68 -7.47
CA LYS A 339 12.97 -28.96 -7.39
C LYS A 339 13.95 -29.17 -8.54
N ALA A 340 13.62 -28.68 -9.74
CA ALA A 340 14.51 -28.74 -10.89
C ALA A 340 15.73 -27.82 -10.75
N ASP A 341 15.68 -26.89 -9.79
CA ASP A 341 16.75 -25.95 -9.53
C ASP A 341 17.87 -26.57 -8.68
N ALA A 342 18.89 -27.06 -9.38
CA ALA A 342 20.11 -27.64 -8.81
C ALA A 342 21.10 -26.58 -8.30
N THR A 343 20.85 -25.29 -8.53
CA THR A 343 21.72 -24.22 -8.06
C THR A 343 21.52 -24.01 -6.56
N GLU A 344 22.59 -24.08 -5.77
CA GLU A 344 22.63 -23.48 -4.43
C GLU A 344 22.58 -21.95 -4.62
N ALA A 345 21.38 -21.43 -4.88
CA ALA A 345 21.16 -20.02 -4.96
C ALA A 345 21.38 -19.43 -3.56
N VAL A 346 22.57 -18.85 -3.38
CA VAL A 346 22.83 -17.78 -2.43
C VAL A 346 21.67 -16.78 -2.53
N ASP A 347 21.30 -16.24 -1.37
CA ASP A 347 20.02 -15.65 -1.00
C ASP A 347 19.55 -14.46 -1.89
N ASN A 348 19.07 -14.72 -3.12
CA ASN A 348 18.49 -13.70 -4.01
C ASN A 348 17.10 -13.16 -3.55
N PHE A 349 16.61 -13.60 -2.39
CA PHE A 349 15.32 -13.14 -1.86
C PHE A 349 15.40 -11.67 -1.44
N GLU A 350 16.50 -11.24 -0.82
CA GLU A 350 16.67 -9.83 -0.44
C GLU A 350 16.72 -8.92 -1.66
N GLU A 351 17.38 -9.36 -2.73
CA GLU A 351 17.42 -8.66 -4.01
C GLU A 351 16.04 -8.59 -4.66
N SER A 352 15.27 -9.69 -4.64
CA SER A 352 13.91 -9.69 -5.20
C SER A 352 12.95 -8.82 -4.39
N VAL A 353 13.11 -8.75 -3.07
CA VAL A 353 12.39 -7.81 -2.20
C VAL A 353 12.73 -6.37 -2.59
N LYS A 354 14.01 -6.02 -2.74
CA LYS A 354 14.45 -4.68 -3.18
C LYS A 354 13.92 -4.34 -4.57
N ALA A 355 14.00 -5.25 -5.52
CA ALA A 355 13.49 -5.08 -6.88
C ALA A 355 11.97 -4.89 -6.90
N THR A 356 11.23 -5.65 -6.09
CA THR A 356 9.78 -5.54 -5.93
C THR A 356 9.41 -4.18 -5.34
N GLN A 357 10.13 -3.71 -4.31
CA GLN A 357 9.93 -2.38 -3.73
C GLN A 357 10.21 -1.26 -4.74
N ALA A 358 11.31 -1.35 -5.50
CA ALA A 358 11.64 -0.39 -6.56
C ALA A 358 10.58 -0.36 -7.67
N ALA A 359 10.08 -1.53 -8.09
CA ALA A 359 9.01 -1.64 -9.08
C ALA A 359 7.69 -1.05 -8.55
N LYS A 360 7.34 -1.28 -7.28
CA LYS A 360 6.18 -0.70 -6.62
C LYS A 360 6.25 0.83 -6.58
N LEU A 361 7.42 1.37 -6.24
CA LEU A 361 7.67 2.82 -6.26
C LEU A 361 7.52 3.38 -7.68
N SER A 362 8.12 2.72 -8.68
CA SER A 362 7.97 3.12 -10.09
C SER A 362 6.53 3.11 -10.57
N ALA A 363 5.76 2.07 -10.26
CA ALA A 363 4.36 1.96 -10.65
C ALA A 363 3.46 3.03 -10.02
N LYS A 364 3.82 3.51 -8.83
CA LYS A 364 3.19 4.68 -8.20
C LYS A 364 3.66 6.03 -8.75
N GLY A 365 4.48 6.04 -9.80
CA GLY A 365 5.06 7.27 -10.36
C GLY A 365 6.18 7.86 -9.50
N LEU A 366 6.71 7.10 -8.54
CA LEU A 366 7.76 7.53 -7.59
C LEU A 366 9.17 7.20 -8.10
N ALA A 367 9.32 6.64 -9.31
CA ALA A 367 10.63 6.42 -9.94
C ALA A 367 11.15 7.72 -10.54
N GLY A 368 11.75 8.54 -9.68
CA GLY A 368 12.40 9.77 -10.08
C GLY A 368 12.55 10.75 -8.94
N GLN A 369 13.18 10.36 -7.83
CA GLN A 369 13.68 11.32 -6.84
C GLN A 369 14.71 10.67 -5.92
N THR A 370 15.99 10.98 -6.17
CA THR A 370 17.00 11.21 -5.11
C THR A 370 18.23 11.88 -5.75
N SER A 371 18.02 13.10 -6.22
CA SER A 371 19.08 14.10 -6.14
C SER A 371 18.60 15.13 -5.14
N MET A 372 19.13 15.07 -3.91
CA MET A 372 18.92 16.12 -2.91
C MET A 372 19.87 17.32 -3.16
N ALA A 373 20.50 17.38 -4.34
CA ALA A 373 21.34 18.49 -4.74
C ALA A 373 20.47 19.73 -4.99
N GLY A 374 20.76 20.81 -4.25
CA GLY A 374 20.06 22.09 -4.40
C GLY A 374 18.84 22.28 -3.48
N ILE A 375 18.61 21.38 -2.52
CA ILE A 375 17.59 21.59 -1.48
C ILE A 375 18.03 22.71 -0.52
N GLN A 376 17.16 23.71 -0.39
CA GLN A 376 17.36 24.89 0.47
C GLN A 376 16.38 24.88 1.65
N HIS A 377 15.13 24.45 1.42
CA HIS A 377 14.07 24.48 2.42
C HIS A 377 13.64 23.06 2.79
N ILE A 378 13.40 22.79 4.07
CA ILE A 378 12.86 21.51 4.54
C ILE A 378 11.57 21.77 5.32
N ILE A 379 10.48 21.12 4.93
CA ILE A 379 9.15 21.32 5.50
C ILE A 379 8.62 20.00 6.05
N PHE A 380 8.35 19.97 7.34
CA PHE A 380 7.59 18.89 7.98
C PHE A 380 6.09 19.12 7.79
N ALA A 381 5.43 18.25 7.02
CA ALA A 381 4.01 18.39 6.72
C ALA A 381 3.16 17.32 7.42
N CYS A 382 2.15 17.78 8.16
CA CYS A 382 1.09 16.94 8.71
C CYS A 382 -0.27 17.59 8.45
N ASP A 383 -1.38 16.93 8.82
CA ASP A 383 -2.73 17.40 8.47
C ASP A 383 -3.03 18.81 9.03
N ALA A 384 -2.72 19.05 10.31
CA ALA A 384 -2.99 20.32 10.99
C ALA A 384 -1.80 21.30 11.02
N GLY A 385 -0.59 20.85 10.65
CA GLY A 385 0.62 21.67 10.73
C GLY A 385 1.11 22.00 12.14
N MET A 386 0.53 21.40 13.19
CA MET A 386 0.88 21.59 14.60
C MET A 386 1.07 20.23 15.30
N GLY A 387 1.88 20.20 16.37
CA GLY A 387 2.12 18.98 17.16
C GLY A 387 3.36 18.18 16.73
N SER A 388 3.17 16.92 16.30
CA SER A 388 4.27 15.98 16.00
C SER A 388 5.21 16.46 14.89
N SER A 389 4.69 17.12 13.85
CA SER A 389 5.49 17.72 12.78
C SER A 389 6.37 18.88 13.26
N ALA A 390 5.89 19.70 14.21
CA ALA A 390 6.67 20.77 14.81
C ALA A 390 7.82 20.23 15.68
N MET A 391 7.58 19.10 16.37
CA MET A 391 8.64 18.41 17.11
C MET A 391 9.68 17.78 16.18
N GLY A 392 9.26 17.10 15.11
CA GLY A 392 10.16 16.56 14.08
C GLY A 392 11.02 17.64 13.41
N ALA A 393 10.40 18.77 13.04
CA ALA A 393 11.09 19.93 12.52
C ALA A 393 12.13 20.48 13.50
N SER A 394 11.81 20.54 14.80
CA SER A 394 12.74 21.03 15.83
C SER A 394 13.94 20.10 16.01
N ILE A 395 13.72 18.78 15.94
CA ILE A 395 14.78 17.75 16.03
C ILE A 395 15.72 17.86 14.83
N LEU A 396 15.19 17.88 13.61
CA LEU A 396 16.01 17.98 12.40
C LEU A 396 16.73 19.33 12.31
N ARG A 397 16.06 20.43 12.69
CA ARG A 397 16.69 21.77 12.76
C ARG A 397 17.91 21.75 13.68
N LYS A 398 17.82 21.10 14.84
CA LYS A 398 18.96 20.95 15.75
C LYS A 398 20.11 20.17 15.08
N LYS A 399 19.81 19.06 14.41
CA LYS A 399 20.82 18.23 13.71
C LYS A 399 21.49 18.98 12.55
N ILE A 400 20.72 19.70 11.73
CA ILE A 400 21.23 20.51 10.62
C ILE A 400 22.12 21.66 11.14
N ASN A 401 21.70 22.35 12.20
CA ASN A 401 22.51 23.39 12.83
C ASN A 401 23.81 22.82 13.43
N THR A 402 23.76 21.64 14.06
CA THR A 402 24.96 20.95 14.59
C THR A 402 25.90 20.51 13.46
N ALA A 403 25.37 20.13 12.31
CA ALA A 403 26.14 19.76 11.13
C ALA A 403 26.63 20.97 10.30
N GLY A 404 26.30 22.21 10.70
CA GLY A 404 26.71 23.43 10.00
C GLY A 404 26.08 23.62 8.61
N LEU A 405 24.92 23.01 8.37
CA LEU A 405 24.24 23.00 7.09
C LEU A 405 23.32 24.23 6.91
N PRO A 406 23.23 24.85 5.70
CA PRO A 406 22.55 26.12 5.48
C PRO A 406 21.02 26.02 5.32
N GLN A 407 20.44 24.82 5.29
CA GLN A 407 19.02 24.60 5.02
C GLN A 407 18.13 25.03 6.20
N ASP A 408 17.04 25.74 5.93
CA ASP A 408 16.02 26.01 6.95
C ASP A 408 15.05 24.85 7.09
N VAL A 409 14.62 24.61 8.32
CA VAL A 409 13.65 23.55 8.66
C VAL A 409 12.41 24.19 9.26
N THR A 410 11.26 24.01 8.64
CA THR A 410 9.96 24.53 9.09
C THR A 410 8.91 23.41 9.16
N ASN A 411 7.73 23.71 9.71
CA ASN A 411 6.58 22.81 9.70
C ASN A 411 5.36 23.54 9.13
N ARG A 412 4.52 22.83 8.38
CA ARG A 412 3.28 23.36 7.80
C ARG A 412 2.18 22.32 7.73
N ALA A 413 0.94 22.78 7.62
CA ALA A 413 -0.18 21.91 7.28
C ALA A 413 -0.08 21.50 5.81
N ILE A 414 -0.41 20.25 5.47
CA ILE A 414 -0.38 19.74 4.08
C ILE A 414 -1.21 20.63 3.15
N ASN A 415 -2.36 21.12 3.62
CA ASN A 415 -3.22 22.01 2.84
C ASN A 415 -2.56 23.36 2.50
N ASN A 416 -1.53 23.76 3.24
CA ASN A 416 -0.82 25.05 3.08
C ASN A 416 0.59 24.85 2.47
N LEU A 417 0.88 23.67 1.94
CA LEU A 417 2.08 23.44 1.16
C LEU A 417 2.02 24.24 -0.15
N THR A 418 3.15 24.82 -0.52
CA THR A 418 3.36 25.53 -1.78
C THR A 418 4.36 24.75 -2.61
N ASP A 419 4.08 24.60 -3.90
CA ASP A 419 4.96 23.84 -4.79
C ASP A 419 6.29 24.57 -5.03
N ALA A 420 7.41 23.89 -4.74
CA ALA A 420 8.76 24.44 -4.88
C ALA A 420 9.79 23.33 -5.09
N ALA A 421 10.60 23.45 -6.14
CA ALA A 421 11.56 22.42 -6.54
C ALA A 421 12.78 22.27 -5.61
N ASN A 422 13.15 23.35 -4.91
CA ASN A 422 14.27 23.39 -3.95
C ASN A 422 13.85 23.00 -2.52
N THR A 423 12.71 22.33 -2.35
CA THR A 423 12.12 22.02 -1.05
C THR A 423 12.05 20.51 -0.80
N LEU A 424 12.49 20.08 0.38
CA LEU A 424 12.28 18.73 0.91
C LEU A 424 11.05 18.72 1.81
N ILE A 425 10.08 17.84 1.55
CA ILE A 425 8.89 17.68 2.37
C ILE A 425 8.95 16.35 3.10
N VAL A 426 8.89 16.41 4.44
CA VAL A 426 8.90 15.25 5.33
C VAL A 426 7.50 14.99 5.86
N THR A 427 6.94 13.81 5.61
CA THR A 427 5.59 13.42 6.04
C THR A 427 5.55 12.06 6.72
N GLN A 428 4.42 11.72 7.34
CA GLN A 428 4.11 10.31 7.62
C GLN A 428 3.80 9.56 6.32
N GLU A 429 4.03 8.24 6.31
CA GLU A 429 3.79 7.38 5.13
C GLU A 429 2.36 7.52 4.58
N GLU A 430 1.36 7.53 5.46
CA GLU A 430 -0.06 7.66 5.12
C GLU A 430 -0.41 9.02 4.50
N LEU A 431 0.42 10.05 4.73
CA LEU A 431 0.15 11.43 4.33
C LEU A 431 0.97 11.87 3.10
N GLN A 432 1.92 11.04 2.66
CA GLN A 432 2.87 11.41 1.61
C GLN A 432 2.19 11.67 0.27
N GLU A 433 1.24 10.81 -0.11
CA GLU A 433 0.51 10.94 -1.37
C GLU A 433 -0.25 12.27 -1.45
N ARG A 434 -0.90 12.66 -0.35
CA ARG A 434 -1.64 13.93 -0.26
C ARG A 434 -0.70 15.14 -0.33
N ALA A 435 0.49 15.05 0.24
CA ALA A 435 1.49 16.11 0.17
C ALA A 435 2.11 16.25 -1.24
N GLN A 436 2.32 15.13 -1.94
CA GLN A 436 2.79 15.10 -3.33
C GLN A 436 1.80 15.75 -4.30
N GLN A 437 0.50 15.55 -4.09
CA GLN A 437 -0.53 16.24 -4.87
C GLN A 437 -0.48 17.77 -4.71
N LYS A 438 -0.03 18.27 -3.55
CA LYS A 438 0.04 19.70 -3.23
C LYS A 438 1.34 20.38 -3.70
N ALA A 439 2.45 19.66 -3.66
CA ALA A 439 3.77 20.17 -4.04
C ALA A 439 4.50 19.17 -4.97
N PRO A 440 4.01 18.95 -6.21
CA PRO A 440 4.50 17.90 -7.09
C PRO A 440 5.97 18.06 -7.52
N SER A 441 6.53 19.28 -7.45
CA SER A 441 7.91 19.58 -7.81
C SER A 441 8.88 19.39 -6.64
N ALA A 442 8.39 19.27 -5.40
CA ALA A 442 9.22 19.12 -4.21
C ALA A 442 9.79 17.70 -4.08
N THR A 443 10.88 17.55 -3.31
CA THR A 443 11.44 16.24 -2.94
C THR A 443 10.75 15.70 -1.71
N PHE A 444 10.44 14.39 -1.63
CA PHE A 444 9.69 13.83 -0.49
C PHE A 444 10.45 12.75 0.27
N VAL A 445 10.33 12.78 1.60
CA VAL A 445 10.77 11.70 2.49
C VAL A 445 9.62 11.33 3.42
N ALA A 446 9.22 10.06 3.42
CA ALA A 446 8.26 9.55 4.39
C ALA A 446 8.94 8.86 5.58
N ILE A 447 8.37 9.07 6.76
CA ILE A 447 8.81 8.48 8.04
C ILE A 447 7.62 7.84 8.75
N GLU A 448 7.88 6.86 9.61
CA GLU A 448 6.83 6.24 10.44
C GLU A 448 6.39 7.18 11.59
N ASN A 449 7.35 7.86 12.24
CA ASN A 449 7.09 8.73 13.38
C ASN A 449 8.02 9.96 13.40
N PHE A 450 7.44 11.14 13.63
CA PHE A 450 8.16 12.41 13.71
C PHE A 450 9.11 12.54 14.91
N LEU A 451 8.91 11.78 15.97
CA LEU A 451 9.70 11.93 17.21
C LEU A 451 11.01 11.15 17.19
N ASN A 452 11.08 10.04 16.46
CA ASN A 452 12.26 9.19 16.43
C ASN A 452 12.29 8.42 15.10
N SER A 453 13.11 8.90 14.15
CA SER A 453 13.30 8.25 12.85
C SER A 453 14.77 8.24 12.49
N PRO A 454 15.35 7.07 12.12
CA PRO A 454 16.73 6.98 11.65
C PRO A 454 16.94 7.80 10.35
N LYS A 455 15.87 8.08 9.60
CA LYS A 455 15.92 8.87 8.37
C LYS A 455 16.38 10.32 8.56
N TYR A 456 16.35 10.85 9.78
CA TYR A 456 16.88 12.20 10.03
C TYR A 456 18.40 12.26 9.85
N ASP A 457 19.10 11.19 10.23
CA ASP A 457 20.54 11.11 10.05
C ASP A 457 20.89 10.89 8.56
N GLU A 458 20.09 10.10 7.84
CA GLU A 458 20.19 9.95 6.38
C GLU A 458 19.99 11.28 5.63
N ILE A 459 18.99 12.08 6.03
CA ILE A 459 18.73 13.40 5.44
C ILE A 459 19.95 14.32 5.62
N VAL A 460 20.52 14.36 6.83
CA VAL A 460 21.69 15.20 7.13
C VAL A 460 22.93 14.71 6.37
N ALA A 461 23.16 13.40 6.29
CA ALA A 461 24.27 12.81 5.54
C ALA A 461 24.17 13.12 4.04
N THR A 462 22.97 13.01 3.47
CA THR A 462 22.73 13.28 2.05
C THR A 462 22.89 14.78 1.73
N LEU A 463 22.42 15.67 2.62
CA LEU A 463 22.55 17.13 2.43
C LEU A 463 23.98 17.66 2.64
N SER A 464 24.81 16.95 3.42
CA SER A 464 26.22 17.30 3.63
C SER A 464 27.14 16.86 2.49
N GLY A 465 26.60 16.22 1.44
CA GLY A 465 27.38 15.83 0.27
C GLY A 465 28.33 14.66 0.51
N ILE A 466 28.09 13.87 1.56
CA ILE A 466 28.78 12.58 1.74
C ILE A 466 28.14 11.59 0.77
N SER A 467 28.64 11.57 -0.46
CA SER A 467 28.36 10.50 -1.41
C SER A 467 28.91 9.19 -0.87
N HIS A 468 28.07 8.15 -0.79
CA HIS A 468 28.54 6.78 -0.63
C HIS A 468 29.44 6.43 -1.82
N GLU A 469 30.76 6.55 -1.67
CA GLU A 469 31.64 5.49 -2.16
C GLU A 469 31.17 4.18 -1.51
N GLU A 470 31.22 3.10 -2.27
CA GLU A 470 30.88 1.75 -1.84
C GLU A 470 31.51 1.44 -0.48
N ILE A 471 30.74 1.61 0.59
CA ILE A 471 31.02 0.93 1.84
C ILE A 471 30.35 -0.43 1.66
N VAL A 472 31.17 -1.40 1.27
CA VAL A 472 30.92 -2.80 1.59
C VAL A 472 30.77 -2.85 3.11
N VAL A 473 29.54 -2.75 3.60
CA VAL A 473 29.23 -2.98 5.01
C VAL A 473 29.14 -4.48 5.18
N GLU A 474 30.29 -5.10 5.43
CA GLU A 474 30.37 -6.26 6.30
C GLU A 474 29.68 -5.87 7.63
N PRO A 475 28.81 -6.71 8.23
CA PRO A 475 27.89 -6.28 9.27
C PRO A 475 28.64 -5.90 10.55
N ALA A 476 28.97 -4.61 10.70
CA ALA A 476 29.37 -4.05 11.97
C ALA A 476 28.11 -3.73 12.78
N ALA A 477 27.98 -4.37 13.94
CA ALA A 477 26.90 -4.12 14.89
C ALA A 477 26.87 -2.64 15.31
N PRO A 478 25.69 -2.08 15.68
CA PRO A 478 25.64 -0.78 16.32
C PRO A 478 26.52 -0.79 17.57
N THR A 479 27.63 -0.07 17.56
CA THR A 479 28.50 0.07 18.73
C THR A 479 27.72 0.79 19.82
N LEU A 480 27.24 0.03 20.79
CA LEU A 480 26.75 0.55 22.06
C LEU A 480 27.92 1.29 22.71
N GLY A 481 27.75 2.56 23.08
CA GLY A 481 28.78 3.39 23.73
C GLY A 481 29.15 2.97 25.15
N PHE A 482 29.15 1.67 25.44
CA PHE A 482 29.48 1.06 26.72
C PHE A 482 30.60 0.04 26.51
N ASP A 483 31.54 -0.01 27.46
CA ASP A 483 32.55 -1.06 27.49
C ASP A 483 31.88 -2.41 27.82
N LEU A 484 31.56 -3.16 26.77
CA LEU A 484 30.93 -4.49 26.84
C LEU A 484 31.97 -5.61 26.99
N ALA A 485 33.26 -5.28 27.08
CA ALA A 485 34.35 -6.25 27.00
C ALA A 485 34.45 -7.22 28.17
N ASN A 486 33.69 -6.99 29.25
CA ASN A 486 33.79 -7.74 30.50
C ASN A 486 32.41 -8.13 31.07
N ILE A 487 31.40 -8.38 30.24
CA ILE A 487 30.07 -8.79 30.72
C ILE A 487 30.05 -10.29 31.05
N SER A 488 29.84 -10.64 32.32
CA SER A 488 29.76 -12.03 32.80
C SER A 488 28.34 -12.52 33.08
N GLU A 489 27.35 -11.63 33.14
CA GLU A 489 25.93 -11.99 33.25
C GLU A 489 25.00 -10.89 32.72
N ILE A 490 23.81 -11.30 32.24
CA ILE A 490 22.75 -10.40 31.76
C ILE A 490 21.53 -10.50 32.69
N VAL A 491 21.04 -9.37 33.17
CA VAL A 491 19.88 -9.28 34.07
C VAL A 491 18.78 -8.44 33.43
N LEU A 492 17.61 -9.04 33.20
CA LEU A 492 16.40 -8.32 32.80
C LEU A 492 15.62 -7.85 34.03
N VAL A 493 15.47 -6.53 34.17
CA VAL A 493 14.81 -5.91 35.32
C VAL A 493 13.35 -5.61 35.01
N HIS A 494 12.47 -5.98 35.95
CA HIS A 494 11.04 -5.72 35.86
C HIS A 494 10.47 -5.03 37.10
N ASP A 495 9.34 -4.34 36.92
CA ASP A 495 8.43 -3.92 38.00
C ASP A 495 7.48 -5.10 38.36
N ASP A 496 6.34 -4.86 38.99
CA ASP A 496 5.37 -5.91 39.32
C ASP A 496 4.86 -6.70 38.08
N ARG A 497 5.10 -6.20 36.86
CA ARG A 497 4.70 -6.83 35.59
C ARG A 497 5.80 -7.76 35.03
N LYS A 498 5.91 -8.95 35.61
CA LYS A 498 6.91 -10.01 35.29
C LYS A 498 6.84 -10.58 33.86
N GLY A 499 5.72 -10.43 33.15
CA GLY A 499 5.48 -11.06 31.84
C GLY A 499 6.44 -10.59 30.75
N SER A 500 6.70 -9.27 30.67
CA SER A 500 7.55 -8.70 29.63
C SER A 500 9.03 -9.08 29.77
N ALA A 501 9.54 -9.18 31.00
CA ALA A 501 10.89 -9.70 31.24
C ALA A 501 11.02 -11.20 30.99
N THR A 502 9.97 -11.99 31.24
CA THR A 502 9.99 -13.44 30.95
C THR A 502 10.04 -13.71 29.46
N MET A 503 9.28 -12.95 28.65
CA MET A 503 9.34 -13.05 27.19
C MET A 503 10.67 -12.51 26.65
N GLY A 504 11.14 -11.37 27.16
CA GLY A 504 12.45 -10.82 26.80
C GLY A 504 13.61 -11.78 27.08
N GLN A 505 13.59 -12.46 28.23
CA GLN A 505 14.61 -13.45 28.59
C GLN A 505 14.67 -14.59 27.57
N LYS A 506 13.52 -15.08 27.08
CA LYS A 506 13.46 -16.10 26.03
C LYS A 506 14.01 -15.60 24.69
N VAL A 507 13.75 -14.34 24.35
CA VAL A 507 14.27 -13.73 23.13
C VAL A 507 15.79 -13.62 23.19
N VAL A 508 16.34 -13.07 24.28
CA VAL A 508 17.79 -12.94 24.46
C VAL A 508 18.47 -14.32 24.54
N ALA A 509 17.85 -15.29 25.22
CA ALA A 509 18.36 -16.66 25.26
C ALA A 509 18.49 -17.28 23.86
N ARG A 510 17.46 -17.12 23.01
CA ARG A 510 17.49 -17.62 21.63
C ARG A 510 18.58 -16.94 20.79
N ILE A 511 18.82 -15.65 21.00
CA ILE A 511 19.87 -14.91 20.28
C ILE A 511 21.26 -15.36 20.76
N LEU A 512 21.47 -15.56 22.05
CA LEU A 512 22.72 -16.12 22.59
C LEU A 512 22.98 -17.55 22.10
N GLU A 513 21.95 -18.39 22.03
CA GLU A 513 22.02 -19.75 21.47
C GLU A 513 22.40 -19.72 19.98
N ARG A 514 21.79 -18.81 19.20
CA ARG A 514 22.10 -18.62 17.77
C ARG A 514 23.56 -18.23 17.55
N GLU A 515 24.12 -17.41 18.43
CA GLU A 515 25.50 -16.91 18.35
C GLU A 515 26.52 -17.75 19.15
N ALA A 516 26.11 -18.88 19.73
CA ALA A 516 26.95 -19.79 20.53
C ALA A 516 27.62 -19.15 21.76
N LEU A 517 26.98 -18.15 22.39
CA LEU A 517 27.50 -17.46 23.58
C LEU A 517 26.88 -18.01 24.88
N ALA A 518 27.73 -18.48 25.81
CA ALA A 518 27.31 -19.06 27.09
C ALA A 518 27.24 -18.03 28.23
N ILE A 519 26.42 -16.99 28.07
CA ILE A 519 26.28 -15.92 29.09
C ILE A 519 25.03 -16.19 29.96
N PRO A 520 25.17 -16.24 31.30
CA PRO A 520 24.04 -16.43 32.23
C PRO A 520 22.98 -15.32 32.12
N LEU A 521 21.71 -15.73 31.96
CA LEU A 521 20.55 -14.84 31.91
C LEU A 521 19.69 -14.97 33.18
N LYS A 522 19.47 -13.85 33.88
CA LYS A 522 18.58 -13.76 35.04
C LYS A 522 17.50 -12.71 34.82
N LYS A 523 16.41 -12.83 35.59
CA LYS A 523 15.40 -11.78 35.74
C LYS A 523 15.31 -11.38 37.22
N MET A 524 15.24 -10.09 37.49
CA MET A 524 15.14 -9.58 38.85
C MET A 524 14.09 -8.48 38.95
N HIS A 525 13.37 -8.46 40.07
CA HIS A 525 12.51 -7.34 40.40
C HIS A 525 13.37 -6.13 40.73
N ILE A 526 12.92 -4.91 40.37
CA ILE A 526 13.66 -3.68 40.65
C ILE A 526 13.96 -3.50 42.15
N ASN A 527 13.11 -4.05 43.04
CA ASN A 527 13.35 -3.99 44.48
C ASN A 527 14.55 -4.83 44.93
N ASP A 528 14.78 -5.97 44.28
CA ASP A 528 15.78 -6.97 44.66
C ASP A 528 17.06 -6.88 43.82
N LEU A 529 17.15 -5.88 42.93
CA LEU A 529 18.25 -5.72 42.00
C LEU A 529 19.60 -5.58 42.73
N LYS A 530 20.43 -6.60 42.58
CA LYS A 530 21.84 -6.64 42.99
C LYS A 530 22.64 -7.12 41.78
N ALA A 531 23.64 -6.36 41.39
CA ALA A 531 24.41 -6.61 40.17
C ALA A 531 25.88 -6.24 40.42
N SER A 532 26.77 -7.01 39.81
CA SER A 532 28.20 -6.72 39.79
C SER A 532 28.52 -5.66 38.73
N PRO A 533 29.73 -5.06 38.74
CA PRO A 533 30.15 -4.15 37.66
C PRO A 533 30.19 -4.81 36.26
N GLN A 534 30.29 -6.14 36.22
CA GLN A 534 30.33 -6.96 35.01
C GLN A 534 28.93 -7.45 34.58
N THR A 535 27.87 -6.90 35.16
CA THR A 535 26.50 -7.29 34.85
C THR A 535 25.89 -6.31 33.85
N LEU A 536 25.32 -6.82 32.75
CA LEU A 536 24.50 -6.04 31.83
C LEU A 536 23.04 -6.03 32.31
N VAL A 537 22.60 -4.87 32.79
CA VAL A 537 21.26 -4.64 33.33
C VAL A 537 20.37 -4.06 32.22
N ILE A 538 19.42 -4.86 31.74
CA ILE A 538 18.45 -4.46 30.71
C ILE A 538 17.15 -4.06 31.41
N SER A 539 16.71 -2.82 31.21
CA SER A 539 15.50 -2.29 31.84
C SER A 539 14.69 -1.43 30.87
N LYS A 540 13.37 -1.33 31.09
CA LYS A 540 12.55 -0.37 30.37
C LYS A 540 13.00 1.06 30.67
N ASN A 541 12.85 1.98 29.73
CA ASN A 541 13.19 3.41 29.95
C ASN A 541 12.62 3.98 31.26
N SER A 542 11.40 3.58 31.63
CA SER A 542 10.74 4.00 32.87
C SER A 542 11.43 3.50 34.15
N LEU A 543 12.21 2.41 34.08
CA LEU A 543 12.89 1.78 35.20
C LEU A 543 14.41 2.02 35.21
N THR A 544 14.98 2.50 34.11
CA THR A 544 16.43 2.65 33.97
C THR A 544 17.04 3.59 35.00
N GLN A 545 16.41 4.74 35.30
CA GLN A 545 16.92 5.64 36.34
C GLN A 545 16.90 5.00 37.74
N ALA A 546 15.87 4.20 38.05
CA ALA A 546 15.79 3.50 39.32
C ALA A 546 16.84 2.39 39.43
N ALA A 547 17.09 1.68 38.33
CA ALA A 547 18.13 0.64 38.25
C ALA A 547 19.54 1.24 38.41
N GLN A 548 19.83 2.35 37.73
CA GLN A 548 21.10 3.08 37.83
C GLN A 548 21.39 3.57 39.25
N LYS A 549 20.37 4.05 39.97
CA LYS A 549 20.53 4.47 41.38
C LYS A 549 20.88 3.30 42.30
N LYS A 550 20.39 2.09 42.00
CA LYS A 550 20.62 0.90 42.84
C LYS A 550 21.96 0.21 42.56
N VAL A 551 22.32 0.09 41.29
CA VAL A 551 23.55 -0.60 40.85
C VAL A 551 24.34 0.30 39.90
N PRO A 552 24.90 1.43 40.38
CA PRO A 552 25.49 2.46 39.52
C PRO A 552 26.74 1.99 38.77
N LYS A 553 27.40 0.94 39.27
CA LYS A 553 28.63 0.38 38.68
C LYS A 553 28.38 -0.65 37.58
N ALA A 554 27.14 -1.11 37.41
CA ALA A 554 26.78 -2.08 36.37
C ALA A 554 26.58 -1.38 35.01
N VAL A 555 26.64 -2.15 33.91
CA VAL A 555 26.35 -1.61 32.57
C VAL A 555 24.84 -1.59 32.37
N HIS A 556 24.26 -0.42 32.07
CA HIS A 556 22.81 -0.26 31.94
C HIS A 556 22.39 -0.09 30.50
N LEU A 557 21.46 -0.93 30.06
CA LEU A 557 20.78 -0.77 28.79
C LEU A 557 19.31 -0.40 28.99
N SER A 558 18.95 0.72 28.40
CA SER A 558 17.58 1.22 28.34
C SER A 558 16.89 0.78 27.04
N VAL A 559 15.75 0.12 27.16
CA VAL A 559 14.94 -0.37 26.03
C VAL A 559 13.49 0.11 26.14
N ASP A 560 12.85 0.37 25.00
CA ASP A 560 11.43 0.76 24.97
C ASP A 560 10.51 -0.42 25.33
N SER A 561 10.90 -1.62 24.91
CA SER A 561 10.20 -2.87 25.17
C SER A 561 11.22 -3.97 25.51
N LEU A 562 10.95 -4.72 26.57
CA LEU A 562 11.74 -5.91 26.92
C LEU A 562 11.44 -7.08 25.98
N ILE A 563 10.35 -7.05 25.20
CA ILE A 563 9.91 -8.16 24.35
C ILE A 563 10.42 -8.01 22.92
N THR A 564 10.42 -6.77 22.42
CA THR A 564 10.71 -6.42 21.04
C THR A 564 11.65 -5.23 21.01
N THR A 565 12.95 -5.49 20.86
CA THR A 565 13.92 -4.41 20.67
C THR A 565 14.99 -4.85 19.67
N PRO A 566 15.29 -4.01 18.65
CA PRO A 566 16.38 -4.28 17.72
C PRO A 566 17.74 -4.27 18.43
N LYS A 567 17.81 -3.66 19.63
CA LYS A 567 19.02 -3.59 20.45
C LYS A 567 19.53 -4.95 20.89
N TYR A 568 18.68 -5.99 21.01
CA TYR A 568 19.14 -7.31 21.46
C TYR A 568 20.12 -7.96 20.49
N GLU A 569 19.88 -7.85 19.19
CA GLU A 569 20.80 -8.41 18.19
C GLU A 569 22.12 -7.64 18.19
N SER A 570 22.06 -6.31 18.31
CA SER A 570 23.26 -5.46 18.42
C SER A 570 24.10 -5.80 19.66
N ILE A 571 23.48 -6.01 20.82
CA ILE A 571 24.20 -6.38 22.05
C ILE A 571 24.92 -7.71 21.87
N VAL A 572 24.22 -8.74 21.39
CA VAL A 572 24.81 -10.07 21.29
C VAL A 572 25.91 -10.10 20.23
N ALA A 573 25.76 -9.36 19.13
CA ALA A 573 26.82 -9.19 18.15
C ALA A 573 28.06 -8.49 18.75
N ASN A 574 27.90 -7.41 19.52
CA ASN A 574 29.02 -6.77 20.22
C ASN A 574 29.66 -7.69 21.29
N LEU A 575 28.86 -8.50 22.00
CA LEU A 575 29.39 -9.47 22.97
C LEU A 575 30.21 -10.58 22.28
N LYS A 576 29.89 -10.91 21.03
CA LYS A 576 30.63 -11.88 20.22
C LYS A 576 31.95 -11.34 19.68
N GLU A 577 32.02 -10.05 19.33
CA GLU A 577 33.26 -9.43 18.87
C GLU A 577 34.34 -9.37 19.96
N ILE A 578 33.95 -9.49 21.23
CA ILE A 578 34.85 -9.34 22.39
C ILE A 578 35.08 -10.67 23.16
N ALA A 579 34.27 -11.70 22.90
CA ALA A 579 34.43 -13.05 23.47
C ALA A 579 35.32 -13.93 22.58
#